data_AF-A0A090WHH2-F1
#
_entry.id   AF-A0A090WHH2-F1
#
_cell.length_a   1.000
_cell.length_b   1.000
_cell.length_c   1.000
_cell.angle_alpha   90.00
_cell.angle_beta   90.00
_cell.angle_gamma   90.00
#
_symmetry.space_group_name_H-M   'P 1'
#
loop_
_entity.id
_entity.type
_entity.pdbx_description
1 polymer ?
#
loop_
_entity_poly.entity_id
_entity_poly.type
_entity_poly.pdbx_seq_one_letter_code
_entity_poly.pdbx_strand_id
1 'polypeptide(L)'
;MSVAYMRIEKYIESIEAIEKAIAIRRPVLDKEYVQLAAVHARNEDIRNAFYALKAAQKERADDAMINYQLAIAADRYFKDKNSIIPYYENYLEIHGKKSPYGTLASERLADLKEAIFMNGDD
;
A
#
# COMPACT_ATOMS: atom_id res chain seq x y z
N MET A 1 -5.01 -26.75 18.90
CA MET A 1 -5.00 -25.65 19.89
C MET A 1 -6.38 -25.04 20.10
N SER A 2 -7.04 -24.46 19.09
CA SER A 2 -8.39 -23.87 19.25
C SER A 2 -9.44 -24.82 19.87
N VAL A 3 -9.56 -26.05 19.36
CA VAL A 3 -10.48 -27.07 19.92
C VAL A 3 -10.16 -27.43 21.38
N ALA A 4 -8.89 -27.36 21.78
CA ALA A 4 -8.49 -27.60 23.16
C ALA A 4 -8.88 -26.42 24.07
N TYR A 5 -8.66 -25.18 23.63
CA TYR A 5 -9.10 -23.97 24.36
C TYR A 5 -10.61 -23.89 24.51
N MET A 6 -11.36 -24.24 23.46
CA MET A 6 -12.81 -24.33 23.50
C MET A 6 -13.32 -25.34 24.54
N ARG A 7 -12.64 -26.49 24.67
CA ARG A 7 -13.02 -27.56 25.63
C ARG A 7 -12.77 -27.19 27.09
N ILE A 8 -11.95 -26.18 27.37
CA ILE A 8 -11.66 -25.67 28.72
C ILE A 8 -12.21 -24.25 28.93
N GLU A 9 -13.21 -23.86 28.14
CA GLU A 9 -13.95 -22.59 28.22
C GLU A 9 -13.08 -21.32 28.07
N LYS A 10 -11.88 -21.48 27.47
CA LYS A 10 -10.96 -20.39 27.12
C LYS A 10 -11.31 -19.80 25.76
N TYR A 11 -12.44 -19.11 25.70
CA TYR A 11 -13.01 -18.66 24.43
C TYR A 11 -12.14 -17.61 23.73
N ILE A 12 -11.51 -16.70 24.46
CA ILE A 12 -10.62 -15.67 23.87
C ILE A 12 -9.41 -16.33 23.21
N GLU A 13 -8.72 -17.23 23.91
CA GLU A 13 -7.57 -17.96 23.33
C GLU A 13 -7.98 -18.88 22.18
N SER A 14 -9.21 -19.41 22.21
CA SER A 14 -9.77 -20.16 21.09
C SER A 14 -10.00 -19.27 19.87
N ILE A 15 -10.57 -18.07 20.06
CA ILE A 15 -10.80 -17.08 18.99
C ILE A 15 -9.46 -16.68 18.37
N GLU A 16 -8.48 -16.27 19.18
CA GLU A 16 -7.14 -15.88 18.70
C GLU A 16 -6.48 -17.02 17.90
N ALA A 17 -6.58 -18.27 18.39
CA ALA A 17 -6.02 -19.42 17.70
C ALA A 17 -6.72 -19.71 16.36
N ILE A 18 -8.04 -19.47 16.27
CA ILE A 18 -8.81 -19.60 15.02
C ILE A 18 -8.44 -18.49 14.05
N GLU A 19 -8.41 -17.23 14.49
CA GLU A 19 -8.05 -16.07 13.68
C GLU A 19 -6.64 -16.20 13.10
N LYS A 20 -5.67 -16.63 13.93
CA LYS A 20 -4.31 -16.91 13.47
C LYS A 20 -4.27 -18.03 12.43
N ALA A 21 -5.05 -19.09 12.62
CA ALA A 21 -5.12 -20.18 11.64
C ALA A 21 -5.77 -19.73 10.31
N ILE A 22 -6.79 -18.85 10.37
CA ILE A 22 -7.40 -18.24 9.18
C ILE A 22 -6.37 -17.37 8.46
N ALA A 23 -5.66 -16.49 9.17
CA ALA A 23 -4.65 -15.62 8.60
C ALA A 23 -3.51 -16.40 7.91
N ILE A 24 -3.07 -17.52 8.50
CA ILE A 24 -2.03 -18.38 7.91
C ILE A 24 -2.51 -19.12 6.65
N ARG A 25 -3.79 -19.54 6.62
CA ARG A 25 -4.34 -20.34 5.51
C ARG A 25 -4.90 -19.50 4.38
N ARG A 26 -5.26 -18.25 4.65
CA ARG A 26 -5.78 -17.35 3.63
C ARG A 26 -4.66 -17.08 2.61
N PRO A 27 -4.90 -17.28 1.31
CA PRO A 27 -3.91 -16.93 0.30
C PRO A 27 -3.64 -15.42 0.34
N VAL A 28 -2.36 -15.05 0.22
CA VAL A 28 -1.96 -13.66 -0.01
C VAL A 28 -2.28 -13.34 -1.47
N LEU A 29 -3.02 -12.27 -1.72
CA LEU A 29 -3.57 -11.91 -3.05
C LEU A 29 -2.94 -10.64 -3.66
N ASP A 30 -1.82 -10.21 -3.10
CA ASP A 30 -1.01 -9.11 -3.57
C ASP A 30 -0.72 -9.12 -5.08
N LYS A 31 -0.34 -10.28 -5.65
CA LYS A 31 0.01 -10.42 -7.07
C LYS A 31 -1.21 -10.26 -7.96
N GLU A 32 -2.34 -10.81 -7.55
CA GLU A 32 -3.62 -10.68 -8.26
C GLU A 32 -4.08 -9.23 -8.25
N TYR A 33 -3.93 -8.53 -7.11
CA TYR A 33 -4.24 -7.12 -7.02
C TYR A 33 -3.28 -6.24 -7.84
N VAL A 34 -1.99 -6.55 -7.90
CA VAL A 34 -1.05 -5.86 -8.80
C VAL A 34 -1.42 -6.08 -10.27
N GLN A 35 -1.80 -7.30 -10.65
CA GLN A 35 -2.25 -7.59 -12.02
C GLN A 35 -3.54 -6.83 -12.35
N LEU A 36 -4.50 -6.81 -11.42
CA LEU A 36 -5.74 -6.05 -11.56
C LEU A 36 -5.45 -4.55 -11.73
N ALA A 37 -4.53 -4.00 -10.94
CA ALA A 37 -4.11 -2.61 -11.08
C ALA A 37 -3.50 -2.33 -12.45
N ALA A 38 -2.67 -3.23 -12.98
CA ALA A 38 -2.08 -3.11 -14.30
C ALA A 38 -3.14 -3.13 -15.41
N VAL A 39 -4.17 -3.98 -15.29
CA VAL A 39 -5.30 -4.01 -16.24
C VAL A 39 -6.09 -2.71 -16.20
N HIS A 40 -6.46 -2.21 -15.02
CA HIS A 40 -7.14 -0.92 -14.90
C HIS A 40 -6.30 0.24 -15.45
N ALA A 41 -5.00 0.29 -15.15
CA ALA A 41 -4.11 1.34 -15.64
C ALA A 41 -3.98 1.34 -17.17
N ARG A 42 -3.98 0.15 -17.81
CA ARG A 42 -4.00 0.01 -19.28
C ARG A 42 -5.33 0.45 -19.89
N ASN A 43 -6.43 0.31 -19.15
CA ASN A 43 -7.75 0.78 -19.54
C ASN A 43 -8.00 2.25 -19.13
N GLU A 44 -6.94 3.01 -18.81
CA GLU A 44 -6.99 4.41 -18.35
C GLU A 44 -7.83 4.66 -17.09
N ASP A 45 -8.23 3.59 -16.38
CA ASP A 45 -9.00 3.65 -15.15
C ASP A 45 -8.07 3.80 -13.95
N ILE A 46 -7.51 5.00 -13.80
CA ILE A 46 -6.49 5.27 -12.78
C ILE A 46 -7.04 5.13 -11.36
N ARG A 47 -8.33 5.43 -11.17
CA ARG A 47 -9.01 5.30 -9.88
C ARG A 47 -8.98 3.85 -9.40
N ASN A 48 -9.41 2.91 -10.24
CA ASN A 48 -9.43 1.51 -9.83
C ASN A 48 -8.04 0.89 -9.80
N ALA A 49 -7.10 1.37 -10.63
CA ALA A 49 -5.70 0.98 -10.51
C ALA A 49 -5.11 1.33 -9.13
N PHE A 50 -5.38 2.53 -8.64
CA PHE A 50 -4.97 2.98 -7.32
C PHE A 50 -5.60 2.14 -6.19
N TYR A 51 -6.90 1.86 -6.23
CA TYR A 51 -7.55 1.04 -5.20
C TYR A 51 -7.11 -0.42 -5.22
N ALA A 52 -6.82 -0.98 -6.39
CA ALA A 52 -6.23 -2.31 -6.51
C ALA A 52 -4.82 -2.34 -5.89
N LEU A 53 -3.98 -1.33 -6.11
CA LEU A 53 -2.67 -1.22 -5.45
C LEU A 53 -2.79 -1.04 -3.92
N LYS A 54 -3.80 -0.31 -3.44
CA LYS A 54 -4.09 -0.26 -1.99
C LYS A 54 -4.47 -1.63 -1.43
N ALA A 55 -5.21 -2.44 -2.18
CA ALA A 55 -5.52 -3.80 -1.77
C ALA A 55 -4.23 -4.66 -1.75
N ALA A 56 -3.38 -4.54 -2.77
CA ALA A 56 -2.08 -5.22 -2.80
C ALA A 56 -1.19 -4.85 -1.59
N GLN A 57 -1.14 -3.57 -1.22
CA GLN A 57 -0.39 -3.10 -0.06
C GLN A 57 -0.94 -3.68 1.26
N LYS A 58 -2.26 -3.82 1.40
CA LYS A 58 -2.87 -4.45 2.59
C LYS A 58 -2.48 -5.92 2.71
N GLU A 59 -2.27 -6.60 1.59
CA GLU A 59 -1.81 -7.99 1.56
C GLU A 59 -0.32 -8.11 1.88
N ARG A 60 0.50 -7.17 1.40
CA ARG A 60 1.96 -7.15 1.62
C ARG A 60 2.50 -5.73 1.72
N ALA A 61 2.50 -5.19 2.93
CA ALA A 61 2.86 -3.79 3.21
C ALA A 61 4.37 -3.51 3.12
N ASP A 62 5.20 -4.54 3.16
CA ASP A 62 6.66 -4.48 3.10
C ASP A 62 7.22 -4.70 1.68
N ASP A 63 6.38 -4.74 0.64
CA ASP A 63 6.85 -4.86 -0.74
C ASP A 63 7.16 -3.47 -1.34
N ALA A 64 8.43 -3.27 -1.72
CA ALA A 64 8.90 -2.02 -2.30
C ALA A 64 8.26 -1.71 -3.66
N MET A 65 7.99 -2.70 -4.50
CA MET A 65 7.37 -2.50 -5.81
C MET A 65 5.91 -2.05 -5.65
N ILE A 66 5.15 -2.72 -4.78
CA ILE A 66 3.75 -2.38 -4.51
C ILE A 66 3.65 -0.96 -3.94
N ASN A 67 4.46 -0.63 -2.94
CA ASN A 67 4.41 0.68 -2.30
C ASN A 67 4.80 1.80 -3.28
N TYR A 68 5.80 1.59 -4.13
CA TYR A 68 6.19 2.58 -5.13
C TYR A 68 5.15 2.73 -6.24
N GLN A 69 4.60 1.61 -6.76
CA GLN A 69 3.51 1.66 -7.75
C GLN A 69 2.27 2.36 -7.19
N LEU A 70 1.96 2.16 -5.90
CA LEU A 70 0.87 2.87 -5.23
C LEU A 70 1.11 4.38 -5.20
N ALA A 71 2.35 4.83 -4.92
CA ALA A 71 2.70 6.25 -4.97
C ALA A 71 2.52 6.86 -6.37
N ILE A 72 2.96 6.15 -7.43
CA ILE A 72 2.73 6.58 -8.82
C ILE A 72 1.23 6.62 -9.15
N ALA A 73 0.47 5.62 -8.73
CA ALA A 73 -0.97 5.58 -8.97
C ALA A 73 -1.69 6.73 -8.23
N ALA A 74 -1.24 7.09 -7.03
CA ALA A 74 -1.73 8.25 -6.30
C ALA A 74 -1.44 9.55 -7.05
N ASP A 75 -0.22 9.72 -7.55
CA ASP A 75 0.23 10.89 -8.32
C ASP A 75 -0.58 11.09 -9.60
N ARG A 76 -1.00 9.99 -10.24
CA ARG A 76 -1.88 10.04 -11.43
C ARG A 76 -3.35 10.21 -11.09
N TYR A 77 -3.78 9.82 -9.89
CA TYR A 77 -5.19 9.83 -9.48
C TYR A 77 -5.62 11.15 -8.83
N PHE A 78 -4.81 11.67 -7.91
CA PHE A 78 -5.14 12.88 -7.17
C PHE A 78 -4.73 14.13 -7.94
N LYS A 79 -5.60 15.13 -7.94
CA LYS A 79 -5.29 16.47 -8.50
C LYS A 79 -4.54 17.35 -7.53
N ASP A 80 -4.83 17.21 -6.23
CA ASP A 80 -4.21 17.98 -5.16
C ASP A 80 -2.86 17.34 -4.78
N LYS A 81 -1.79 18.14 -4.87
CA LYS A 81 -0.43 17.70 -4.56
C LYS A 81 -0.26 17.29 -3.10
N ASN A 82 -0.99 17.93 -2.17
CA ASN A 82 -0.95 17.57 -0.76
C ASN A 82 -1.48 16.15 -0.52
N SER A 83 -2.43 15.71 -1.34
CA SER A 83 -2.97 14.36 -1.29
C SER A 83 -1.99 13.30 -1.83
N ILE A 84 -0.97 13.68 -2.59
CA ILE A 84 0.02 12.76 -3.22
C ILE A 84 1.22 12.52 -2.29
N ILE A 85 1.70 13.58 -1.62
CA ILE A 85 2.89 13.58 -0.76
C ILE A 85 2.94 12.39 0.22
N PRO A 86 1.86 12.06 0.97
CA PRO A 86 1.92 10.99 1.97
C PRO A 86 2.29 9.62 1.39
N TYR A 87 2.02 9.36 0.11
CA TYR A 87 2.35 8.07 -0.51
C TYR A 87 3.86 7.93 -0.78
N TYR A 88 4.52 9.01 -1.22
CA TYR A 88 5.97 9.01 -1.38
C TYR A 88 6.70 9.04 -0.03
N GLU A 89 6.17 9.77 0.95
CA GLU A 89 6.70 9.76 2.31
C GLU A 89 6.63 8.36 2.93
N ASN A 90 5.47 7.69 2.82
CA ASN A 90 5.31 6.33 3.31
C ASN A 90 6.28 5.34 2.65
N TYR A 91 6.50 5.45 1.33
CA TYR A 91 7.50 4.62 0.65
C TYR A 91 8.91 4.83 1.24
N LEU A 92 9.33 6.09 1.40
CA LEU A 92 10.65 6.44 1.92
C LEU A 92 10.83 6.10 3.40
N GLU A 93 9.76 6.15 4.18
CA GLU A 93 9.75 5.74 5.58
C GLU A 93 9.96 4.23 5.73
N ILE A 94 9.24 3.42 4.94
CA ILE A 94 9.32 1.95 5.02
C ILE A 94 10.62 1.43 4.41
N HIS A 95 11.02 1.96 3.25
CA HIS A 95 12.08 1.37 2.42
C HIS A 95 13.39 2.16 2.42
N GLY A 96 13.33 3.45 2.74
CA GLY A 96 14.50 4.34 2.69
C GLY A 96 14.94 4.73 1.28
N LYS A 97 15.82 5.73 1.20
CA LYS A 97 16.34 6.28 -0.07
C LYS A 97 17.27 5.34 -0.84
N LYS A 98 17.86 4.34 -0.19
CA LYS A 98 18.77 3.36 -0.81
C LYS A 98 18.06 2.12 -1.38
N SER A 99 16.73 2.08 -1.27
CA SER A 99 15.90 1.02 -1.84
C SER A 99 15.82 1.13 -3.37
N PRO A 100 15.30 0.10 -4.08
CA PRO A 100 15.24 0.10 -5.54
C PRO A 100 14.57 1.32 -6.19
N TYR A 101 13.62 1.97 -5.51
CA TYR A 101 12.93 3.17 -6.00
C TYR A 101 13.15 4.39 -5.10
N GLY A 102 14.07 4.30 -4.13
CA GLY A 102 14.31 5.33 -3.11
C GLY A 102 14.72 6.68 -3.68
N THR A 103 15.62 6.70 -4.66
CA THR A 103 16.02 7.94 -5.35
C THR A 103 14.85 8.57 -6.08
N LEU A 104 14.13 7.79 -6.91
CA LEU A 104 12.99 8.28 -7.69
C LEU A 104 11.86 8.82 -6.80
N ALA A 105 11.55 8.11 -5.71
CA ALA A 105 10.56 8.56 -4.73
C ALA A 105 11.00 9.83 -4.02
N SER A 106 12.28 9.96 -3.66
CA SER A 106 12.81 11.16 -3.00
C SER A 106 12.82 12.37 -3.92
N GLU A 107 13.16 12.20 -5.21
CA GLU A 107 13.15 13.26 -6.21
C GLU A 107 11.72 13.75 -6.43
N ARG A 108 10.78 12.83 -6.69
CA ARG A 108 9.39 13.20 -6.92
C ARG A 108 8.74 13.88 -5.71
N LEU A 109 9.08 13.45 -4.50
CA LEU A 109 8.64 14.11 -3.27
C LEU A 109 9.16 15.55 -3.16
N ALA A 110 10.42 15.79 -3.55
CA ALA A 110 11.00 17.13 -3.57
C ALA A 110 10.25 18.03 -4.57
N ASP A 111 10.01 17.54 -5.80
CA ASP A 111 9.26 18.27 -6.83
C ASP A 111 7.85 18.67 -6.36
N LEU A 112 7.14 17.75 -5.69
CA LEU A 112 5.80 18.01 -5.17
C LEU A 112 5.81 19.10 -4.10
N LYS A 113 6.80 19.07 -3.20
CA LYS A 113 6.95 20.07 -2.12
C LYS A 113 7.35 21.43 -2.67
N GLU A 114 8.29 21.49 -3.60
CA GLU A 114 8.68 22.73 -4.28
C GLU A 114 7.50 23.33 -5.03
N ALA A 115 6.74 22.52 -5.77
CA ALA A 115 5.56 22.98 -6.48
C ALA A 115 4.47 23.52 -5.55
N ILE A 116 4.31 23.01 -4.33
CA ILE A 116 3.35 23.57 -3.37
C ILE A 116 3.83 24.91 -2.85
N PHE A 117 5.12 25.02 -2.50
CA PHE A 117 5.73 26.26 -2.03
C PHE A 117 5.58 27.38 -3.06
N MET A 118 5.97 27.12 -4.31
CA MET A 118 5.90 28.10 -5.40
C MET A 118 4.48 28.54 -5.79
N ASN A 119 3.46 27.69 -5.57
CA ASN A 119 2.06 28.04 -5.86
C ASN A 119 1.33 28.66 -4.64
N GLY A 120 2.00 28.77 -3.48
CA GLY A 120 1.45 29.37 -2.26
C GLY A 120 1.89 30.81 -2.02
N ASP A 121 2.80 31.33 -2.84
CA ASP A 121 3.39 32.67 -2.75
C ASP A 121 2.66 33.73 -3.63
N ASP A 122 1.42 33.45 -4.06
CA ASP A 122 0.53 34.37 -4.82
C ASP A 122 -0.47 35.13 -3.92
#